data_AF-A0A540LZF6-F1
#
_entry.id   AF-A0A540LZF6-F1
#
_cell.length_a   1.000
_cell.length_b   1.000
_cell.length_c   1.000
_cell.angle_alpha   90.00
_cell.angle_beta   90.00
_cell.angle_gamma   90.00
#
_symmetry.space_group_name_H-M   'P 1'
#
loop_
_entity.id
_entity.type
_entity.pdbx_description
1 polymer ?
#
loop_
_entity_poly.entity_id
_entity_poly.type
_entity_poly.pdbx_seq_one_letter_code
_entity_poly.pdbx_strand_id
1 'polypeptide(L)'
;MGRVRTKTVKKSSRQVIERYYSRMTLDFHTNKKILEEVAIIPSKRLRNKIAGFSTHLMKRIQKGPVRGISLKLQEEERERRMDFVPEESAIKIDEISVDKETIDMLSALGMADMPGVKRVDPEAQSQNLGFVRGGPRRY
;
A
#
# COMPACT_ATOMS: atom_id res chain seq x y z
N MET A 1 -20.44 2.65 27.24
CA MET A 1 -19.17 2.31 26.55
C MET A 1 -19.04 0.80 26.44
N GLY A 2 -18.63 0.23 25.29
CA GLY A 2 -18.24 -1.19 25.23
C GLY A 2 -18.72 -1.99 24.01
N ARG A 3 -18.24 -1.65 22.81
CA ARG A 3 -18.45 -2.46 21.59
C ARG A 3 -17.14 -2.81 20.85
N VAL A 4 -16.01 -2.55 21.50
CA VAL A 4 -14.68 -2.86 20.97
C VAL A 4 -14.43 -4.37 21.08
N ARG A 5 -14.00 -5.00 19.99
CA ARG A 5 -13.67 -6.43 19.96
C ARG A 5 -12.28 -6.65 20.54
N THR A 6 -12.11 -7.71 21.35
CA THR A 6 -10.83 -8.08 21.97
C THR A 6 -9.82 -8.59 20.95
N LYS A 7 -8.53 -8.59 21.32
CA LYS A 7 -7.43 -9.08 20.47
C LYS A 7 -7.62 -10.53 20.02
N THR A 8 -8.19 -11.39 20.87
CA THR A 8 -8.47 -12.79 20.58
C THR A 8 -9.45 -12.94 19.42
N VAL A 9 -10.59 -12.25 19.49
CA VAL A 9 -11.60 -12.25 18.41
C VAL A 9 -11.00 -11.76 17.10
N LYS A 10 -10.24 -10.65 17.15
CA LYS A 10 -9.59 -10.08 15.96
C LYS A 10 -8.57 -11.04 15.35
N LYS A 11 -7.73 -11.67 16.17
CA LYS A 11 -6.68 -12.61 15.73
C LYS A 11 -7.29 -13.87 15.12
N SER A 12 -8.22 -14.52 15.82
CA SER A 12 -8.87 -15.74 15.34
C SER A 12 -9.64 -15.52 14.03
N SER A 13 -10.33 -14.38 13.89
CA SER A 13 -11.08 -14.09 12.66
C SER A 13 -10.16 -13.92 11.45
N ARG A 14 -9.00 -13.25 11.60
CA ARG A 14 -8.03 -13.12 10.51
C ARG A 14 -7.49 -14.49 10.09
N GLN A 15 -7.12 -15.32 11.05
CA GLN A 15 -6.58 -16.65 10.80
C GLN A 15 -7.57 -17.57 10.07
N VAL A 16 -8.87 -17.51 10.40
CA VAL A 16 -9.90 -18.28 9.68
C VAL A 16 -10.03 -17.79 8.24
N ILE A 17 -10.00 -16.48 8.03
CA ILE A 17 -10.11 -15.88 6.69
C ILE A 17 -8.91 -16.23 5.81
N GLU A 18 -7.69 -16.14 6.33
CA GLU A 18 -6.47 -16.47 5.59
C GLU A 18 -6.47 -17.92 5.09
N ARG A 19 -6.98 -18.86 5.90
CA ARG A 19 -6.94 -20.30 5.58
C ARG A 19 -8.15 -20.79 4.79
N TYR A 20 -9.33 -20.22 5.02
CA TYR A 20 -10.60 -20.74 4.50
C TYR A 20 -11.37 -19.70 3.69
N TYR A 21 -10.68 -18.77 3.03
CA TYR A 21 -11.30 -17.69 2.26
C TYR A 21 -12.38 -18.18 1.29
N SER A 22 -12.11 -19.27 0.56
CA SER A 22 -13.03 -19.85 -0.43
C SER A 22 -14.37 -20.33 0.14
N ARG A 23 -14.40 -20.69 1.43
CA ARG A 23 -15.61 -21.19 2.10
C ARG A 23 -16.42 -20.07 2.75
N MET A 24 -15.79 -18.94 3.05
CA MET A 24 -16.40 -17.86 3.82
C MET A 24 -17.25 -16.94 2.93
N THR A 25 -18.33 -16.41 3.50
CA THR A 25 -19.29 -15.56 2.78
C THR A 25 -19.47 -14.20 3.48
N LEU A 26 -20.39 -13.36 2.99
CA LEU A 26 -20.78 -12.11 3.65
C LEU A 26 -21.86 -12.29 4.72
N ASP A 27 -22.51 -13.44 4.74
CA ASP A 27 -23.63 -13.73 5.62
C ASP A 27 -23.16 -14.24 7.00
N PHE A 28 -23.92 -13.88 8.04
CA PHE A 28 -23.57 -14.23 9.41
C PHE A 28 -23.89 -15.70 9.74
N HIS A 29 -25.03 -16.21 9.28
CA HIS A 29 -25.51 -17.53 9.67
C HIS A 29 -24.67 -18.65 9.05
N THR A 30 -24.35 -18.50 7.76
CA THR A 30 -23.45 -19.40 7.03
C THR A 30 -22.05 -19.44 7.65
N ASN A 31 -21.43 -18.28 7.87
CA ASN A 31 -20.11 -18.20 8.53
C ASN A 31 -20.12 -18.76 9.95
N LYS A 32 -21.21 -18.59 10.71
CA LYS A 32 -21.35 -19.18 12.04
C LYS A 32 -21.33 -20.72 11.98
N LYS A 33 -21.97 -21.32 10.97
CA LYS A 33 -21.97 -22.77 10.75
C LYS A 33 -20.60 -23.27 10.31
N ILE A 34 -19.94 -22.57 9.39
CA ILE A 34 -18.57 -22.89 8.94
C ILE A 34 -17.59 -22.87 10.13
N LEU A 35 -17.73 -21.90 11.04
CA LEU A 35 -16.88 -21.82 12.23
C LEU A 35 -17.09 -22.99 13.21
N GLU A 36 -18.24 -23.67 13.18
CA GLU A 36 -18.47 -24.89 13.99
C GLU A 36 -17.71 -26.09 13.42
N GLU A 37 -17.53 -26.14 12.10
CA GLU A 37 -16.80 -27.22 11.42
C GLU A 37 -15.28 -26.98 11.45
N VAL A 38 -14.86 -25.73 11.28
CA VAL A 38 -13.45 -25.36 11.10
C VAL A 38 -12.69 -25.25 12.42
N ALA A 39 -13.36 -24.84 13.51
CA ALA A 39 -12.69 -24.52 14.75
C ALA A 39 -13.47 -24.96 15.99
N ILE A 40 -12.76 -25.53 16.96
CA ILE A 40 -13.31 -25.85 18.28
C ILE A 40 -13.36 -24.56 19.09
N ILE A 41 -14.52 -23.92 19.14
CA ILE A 41 -14.75 -22.68 19.90
C ILE A 41 -15.55 -23.01 21.17
N PRO A 42 -15.01 -22.74 22.37
CA PRO A 42 -15.57 -23.24 23.62
C PRO A 42 -16.90 -22.59 24.03
N SER A 43 -17.22 -21.39 23.52
CA SER A 43 -18.45 -20.71 23.89
C SER A 43 -19.21 -20.11 22.70
N LYS A 44 -20.54 -20.18 22.79
CA LYS A 44 -21.48 -19.56 21.84
C LYS A 44 -21.24 -18.07 21.68
N ARG A 45 -20.95 -17.33 22.76
CA ARG A 45 -20.68 -15.89 22.70
C ARG A 45 -19.39 -15.57 21.93
N LEU A 46 -18.32 -16.36 22.10
CA LEU A 46 -17.09 -16.17 21.34
C LEU A 46 -17.30 -16.50 19.86
N ARG A 47 -17.99 -17.61 19.56
CA ARG A 47 -18.34 -18.00 18.18
C ARG A 47 -19.07 -16.88 17.46
N ASN A 48 -20.11 -16.32 18.08
CA ASN A 48 -20.89 -15.22 17.48
C ASN A 48 -20.05 -13.95 17.27
N LYS A 49 -19.13 -13.63 18.19
CA LYS A 49 -18.22 -12.47 18.04
C LYS A 49 -17.24 -12.68 16.88
N ILE A 50 -16.72 -13.89 16.71
CA ILE A 50 -15.80 -14.25 15.62
C ILE A 50 -16.54 -14.24 14.29
N ALA A 51 -17.71 -14.89 14.20
CA ALA A 51 -18.55 -14.88 12.99
C ALA A 51 -18.89 -13.44 12.56
N GLY A 52 -19.33 -12.59 13.50
CA GLY A 52 -19.69 -11.21 13.21
C GLY A 52 -18.50 -10.30 12.88
N PHE A 53 -17.30 -10.59 13.39
CA PHE A 53 -16.11 -9.85 12.99
C PHE A 53 -15.57 -10.33 11.64
N SER A 54 -15.72 -11.62 11.33
CA SER A 54 -15.32 -12.21 10.06
C SER A 54 -16.15 -11.67 8.90
N THR A 55 -17.47 -11.56 9.06
CA THR A 55 -18.33 -10.91 8.04
C THR A 55 -17.95 -9.45 7.81
N HIS A 56 -17.57 -8.73 8.86
CA HIS A 56 -17.12 -7.35 8.73
C HIS A 56 -15.79 -7.24 7.97
N LEU A 57 -14.87 -8.17 8.18
CA LEU A 57 -13.63 -8.25 7.41
C LEU A 57 -13.90 -8.61 5.94
N MET A 58 -14.79 -9.57 5.67
CA MET A 58 -15.16 -9.95 4.29
C MET A 58 -15.75 -8.77 3.50
N LYS A 59 -16.65 -7.98 4.12
CA LYS A 59 -17.18 -6.75 3.52
C LYS A 59 -16.10 -5.69 3.24
N ARG A 60 -15.01 -5.68 4.00
CA ARG A 60 -13.89 -4.77 3.78
C ARG A 60 -12.96 -5.27 2.68
N ILE A 61 -12.72 -6.58 2.63
CA ILE A 61 -11.89 -7.22 1.59
C ILE A 61 -12.48 -6.94 0.20
N GLN A 62 -13.82 -6.98 0.05
CA GLN A 62 -14.47 -6.62 -1.21
C GLN A 62 -14.21 -5.18 -1.68
N LYS A 63 -13.98 -4.26 -0.75
CA LYS A 63 -13.70 -2.85 -1.07
C LYS A 63 -12.22 -2.60 -1.35
N GLY A 64 -11.35 -3.51 -0.92
CA GLY A 64 -9.91 -3.37 -1.07
C GLY A 64 -9.12 -4.21 -0.06
N PRO A 65 -7.79 -4.20 -0.18
CA PRO A 65 -6.92 -4.98 0.69
C PRO A 65 -7.04 -4.54 2.15
N VAL A 66 -7.17 -5.51 3.06
CA VAL A 66 -7.29 -5.26 4.50
C VAL A 66 -5.95 -5.53 5.17
N ARG A 67 -5.44 -4.54 5.91
CA ARG A 67 -4.16 -4.64 6.63
C ARG A 67 -4.12 -5.85 7.57
N GLY A 68 -3.09 -6.67 7.43
CA GLY A 68 -2.82 -7.82 8.30
C GLY A 68 -3.69 -9.04 8.00
N ILE A 69 -4.15 -9.17 6.75
CA ILE A 69 -4.70 -10.38 6.16
C ILE A 69 -3.99 -10.53 4.82
N SER A 70 -3.29 -11.64 4.60
CA SER A 70 -2.81 -12.00 3.27
C SER A 70 -3.73 -13.08 2.68
N LEU A 71 -4.17 -12.85 1.46
CA LEU A 71 -4.83 -13.86 0.66
C LEU A 71 -3.82 -14.34 -0.38
N LYS A 72 -3.73 -15.65 -0.61
CA LYS A 72 -2.85 -16.20 -1.67
C LYS A 72 -3.10 -15.54 -3.02
N LEU A 73 -4.36 -15.22 -3.32
CA LEU A 73 -4.75 -14.48 -4.51
C LEU A 73 -4.07 -13.09 -4.60
N GLN A 74 -3.92 -12.39 -3.47
CA GLN A 74 -3.25 -11.10 -3.43
C GLN A 74 -1.73 -11.23 -3.56
N GLU A 75 -1.16 -12.34 -3.11
CA GLU A 75 0.27 -12.64 -3.26
C GLU A 75 0.60 -12.86 -4.74
N GLU A 76 -0.20 -13.67 -5.45
CA GLU A 76 -0.03 -13.92 -6.89
C GLU A 76 -0.22 -12.66 -7.75
N GLU A 77 -1.25 -11.84 -7.47
CA GLU A 77 -1.43 -10.55 -8.16
C GLU A 77 -0.26 -9.59 -7.89
N ARG A 78 0.27 -9.59 -6.66
CA ARG A 78 1.39 -8.74 -6.28
C ARG A 78 2.68 -9.17 -6.97
N GLU A 79 2.93 -10.48 -7.08
CA GLU A 79 4.08 -11.02 -7.82
C GLU A 79 4.03 -10.59 -9.29
N ARG A 80 2.90 -10.79 -9.97
CA ARG A 80 2.73 -10.35 -11.37
C ARG A 80 2.95 -8.86 -11.59
N ARG A 81 2.58 -8.02 -10.62
CA ARG A 81 2.80 -6.57 -10.69
C ARG A 81 4.25 -6.18 -10.42
N MET A 82 4.95 -6.89 -9.54
CA MET A 82 6.37 -6.65 -9.25
C MET A 82 7.26 -7.16 -10.38
N ASP A 83 6.89 -8.26 -11.02
CA ASP A 83 7.58 -8.84 -12.18
C ASP A 83 7.35 -8.05 -13.47
N PHE A 84 6.49 -7.02 -13.42
CA PHE A 84 6.26 -6.12 -14.54
C PHE A 84 7.49 -5.25 -14.79
N VAL A 85 8.34 -5.69 -15.71
CA VAL A 85 9.43 -4.91 -16.27
C VAL A 85 8.87 -4.08 -17.44
N PRO A 86 8.85 -2.74 -17.34
CA PRO A 86 8.43 -1.91 -18.46
C PRO A 86 9.41 -2.06 -19.64
N GLU A 87 8.90 -1.94 -20.87
CA GLU A 87 9.71 -2.03 -22.10
C GLU A 87 10.82 -0.97 -22.11
N GLU A 88 10.54 0.21 -21.57
CA GLU A 88 11.51 1.29 -21.37
C GLU A 88 11.78 1.48 -19.88
N SER A 89 13.02 1.22 -19.46
CA SER A 89 13.45 1.45 -18.09
C SER A 89 13.59 2.94 -17.82
N ALA A 90 12.99 3.45 -16.75
CA ALA A 90 13.14 4.84 -16.31
C ALA A 90 14.60 5.24 -15.98
N ILE A 91 15.50 4.26 -15.82
CA ILE A 91 16.94 4.45 -15.59
C ILE A 91 17.66 4.79 -16.91
N LYS A 92 17.11 4.40 -18.06
CA LYS A 92 17.65 4.73 -19.37
C LYS A 92 17.29 6.19 -19.70
N ILE A 93 18.00 7.10 -19.07
CA ILE A 93 17.93 8.53 -19.39
C ILE A 93 19.10 8.80 -20.32
N ASP A 94 18.81 9.29 -21.53
CA ASP A 94 19.83 9.59 -22.53
C ASP A 94 20.72 10.79 -22.14
N GLU A 95 20.26 11.62 -21.19
CA GLU A 95 20.94 12.82 -20.73
C GLU A 95 20.97 12.94 -19.19
N ILE A 96 22.17 12.97 -18.62
CA ILE A 96 22.45 13.15 -17.20
C ILE A 96 22.89 14.61 -17.00
N SER A 97 21.99 15.47 -16.52
CA SER A 97 22.31 16.86 -16.18
C SER A 97 23.07 16.93 -14.84
N VAL A 98 24.28 17.48 -14.86
CA VAL A 98 25.15 17.60 -13.68
C VAL A 98 25.73 18.99 -13.52
N ASP A 99 25.97 19.35 -12.26
CA ASP A 99 26.62 20.59 -11.87
C ASP A 99 28.13 20.53 -12.12
N LYS A 100 28.76 21.70 -12.25
CA LYS A 100 30.20 21.84 -12.53
C LYS A 100 31.09 21.05 -11.54
N GLU A 101 30.79 21.11 -10.24
CA GLU A 101 31.56 20.41 -9.20
C GLU A 101 31.47 18.87 -9.33
N THR A 102 30.33 18.37 -9.80
CA THR A 102 30.11 16.93 -9.97
C THR A 102 30.83 16.37 -11.20
N ILE A 103 31.01 17.17 -12.25
CA ILE A 103 31.83 16.80 -13.43
C ILE A 103 33.31 16.69 -13.04
N ASP A 104 33.80 17.62 -12.23
CA ASP A 104 35.20 17.61 -11.76
C ASP A 104 35.46 16.39 -10.86
N MET A 105 34.50 16.05 -10.00
CA MET A 105 34.52 14.83 -9.18
C MET A 105 34.51 13.55 -10.05
N LEU A 106 33.65 13.47 -11.06
CA LEU A 106 33.60 12.32 -11.99
C LEU A 106 34.93 12.15 -12.75
N SER A 107 35.57 13.26 -13.12
CA SER A 107 36.88 13.26 -13.77
C SER A 107 37.98 12.74 -12.85
N ALA A 108 37.97 13.14 -11.57
CA ALA A 108 38.93 12.66 -10.57
C ALA A 108 38.77 11.17 -10.23
N LEU A 109 37.54 10.65 -10.33
CA LEU A 109 37.22 9.23 -10.11
C LEU A 109 37.48 8.35 -11.34
N GLY A 110 37.97 8.93 -12.45
CA GLY A 110 38.25 8.20 -13.69
C GLY A 110 37.00 7.82 -14.49
N MET A 111 35.87 8.50 -14.27
CA MET A 111 34.59 8.27 -14.95
C MET A 111 34.23 9.41 -15.92
N ALA A 112 35.25 10.03 -16.53
CA ALA A 112 35.09 11.19 -17.41
C ALA A 112 34.29 10.89 -18.70
N ASP A 113 34.36 9.66 -19.21
CA ASP A 113 33.76 9.26 -20.50
C ASP A 113 32.37 8.62 -20.37
N MET A 114 31.66 8.91 -19.27
CA MET A 114 30.29 8.39 -19.08
C MET A 114 29.34 8.97 -20.14
N PRO A 115 28.60 8.12 -20.89
CA PRO A 115 27.70 8.58 -21.94
C PRO A 115 26.51 9.36 -21.34
N GLY A 116 26.15 10.48 -21.98
CA GLY A 116 24.96 11.27 -21.63
C GLY A 116 25.18 12.41 -20.64
N VAL A 117 26.38 12.61 -20.09
CA VAL A 117 26.66 13.66 -19.09
C VAL A 117 26.66 15.06 -19.74
N LYS A 118 25.76 15.95 -19.31
CA LYS A 118 25.68 17.36 -19.76
C LYS A 118 25.77 18.31 -18.57
N ARG A 119 26.58 19.36 -18.72
CA ARG A 119 26.65 20.46 -17.75
C ARG A 119 25.40 21.34 -17.88
N VAL A 120 24.73 21.58 -16.77
CA VAL A 120 23.66 22.59 -16.67
C VAL A 120 24.11 23.66 -15.70
N ASP A 121 24.07 24.92 -16.11
CA ASP A 121 24.31 26.05 -15.21
C ASP A 121 22.97 26.44 -14.56
N PRO A 122 22.93 26.75 -13.25
CA PRO A 122 21.68 27.05 -12.57
C PRO A 122 21.06 28.34 -13.14
N GLU A 123 19.90 28.22 -13.78
CA GLU A 123 19.09 29.39 -14.14
C GLU A 123 18.65 30.11 -12.86
N ALA A 124 19.08 31.37 -12.71
CA ALA A 124 18.63 32.22 -11.63
C ALA A 124 17.12 32.41 -11.75
N GLN A 125 16.34 31.72 -10.90
CA GLN A 125 14.91 31.97 -10.78
C GLN A 125 14.70 33.42 -10.33
N SER A 126 14.36 34.30 -11.27
CA SER A 126 13.90 35.64 -10.94
C SER A 126 12.56 35.51 -10.21
N GLN A 127 12.59 35.54 -8.88
CA GLN A 127 11.39 35.62 -8.06
C GLN A 127 10.74 37.00 -8.29
N ASN A 128 9.83 37.09 -9.26
CA ASN A 128 8.88 38.20 -9.29
C ASN A 128 7.84 37.96 -8.19
N LEU A 129 8.19 38.35 -6.97
CA LEU A 129 7.22 38.59 -5.90
C LEU A 129 6.41 39.85 -6.26
N GLY A 130 5.42 39.67 -7.14
CA GLY A 130 4.37 40.64 -7.37
C GLY A 130 3.58 40.83 -6.08
N PHE A 131 3.87 41.92 -5.36
CA PHE A 131 3.09 42.42 -4.24
C PHE A 131 1.65 42.71 -4.71
N VAL A 132 0.73 41.78 -4.52
CA VAL A 132 -0.70 42.04 -4.73
C VAL A 132 -1.20 42.82 -3.53
N ARG A 133 -1.31 44.14 -3.71
CA ARG A 133 -2.03 45.05 -2.82
C ARG A 133 -3.45 44.54 -2.59
N GLY A 134 -3.86 44.51 -1.32
CA GLY A 134 -5.10 43.92 -0.84
C GLY A 134 -6.38 44.40 -1.51
N GLY A 135 -7.33 43.47 -1.61
CA GLY A 135 -8.75 43.72 -1.85
C GLY A 135 -9.58 43.29 -0.63
N PRO A 136 -10.73 43.94 -0.37
CA PRO A 136 -11.43 43.88 0.92
C PRO A 136 -12.17 42.56 1.13
N ARG A 137 -12.07 42.00 2.35
CA ARG A 137 -12.94 40.93 2.85
C ARG A 137 -14.37 41.45 2.97
N ARG A 138 -15.32 40.82 2.28
CA ARG A 138 -16.74 40.86 2.63
C ARG A 138 -17.11 39.55 3.33
N TYR A 139 -18.00 39.73 4.31
CA TYR A 139 -18.48 38.79 5.33
C TYR A 139 -18.80 37.38 4.85
#